data_AF-A0A0Q0F520-F1
#
_entry.id   AF-A0A0Q0F520-F1
#
_cell.length_a   1.000
_cell.length_b   1.000
_cell.length_c   1.000
_cell.angle_alpha   90.00
_cell.angle_beta   90.00
_cell.angle_gamma   90.00
#
_symmetry.space_group_name_H-M   'P 1'
#
loop_
_entity.id
_entity.type
_entity.pdbx_description
1 polymer ?
#
loop_
_entity_poly.entity_id
_entity_poly.type
_entity_poly.pdbx_seq_one_letter_code
_entity_poly.pdbx_strand_id
1 'polypeptide(L)'
;MKECNQCGKCCIKYGGGDLSATVQEIEMWALFNPEIYQYVKDDEIWFDPHTQLRLIVCPFLEIAPKKAPSHKTMYTCSIYLDRPEDCRQYPSLVSEMIRDECEMIEPKDINNQPKALRKLNIIMLDSRS
;
A
#
# COMPACT_ATOMS: atom_id res chain seq x y z
N MET A 1 -2.38 -4.40 -18.68
CA MET A 1 -2.13 -4.44 -17.25
C MET A 1 -2.45 -5.84 -16.72
N LYS A 2 -1.60 -6.34 -15.84
CA LYS A 2 -1.77 -7.60 -15.11
C LYS A 2 -2.05 -7.32 -13.64
N GLU A 3 -2.45 -8.35 -12.90
CA GLU A 3 -2.69 -8.25 -11.46
C GLU A 3 -1.43 -7.89 -10.67
N CYS A 4 -1.62 -7.31 -9.48
CA CYS A 4 -0.54 -7.08 -8.54
C CYS A 4 0.11 -8.42 -8.17
N ASN A 5 1.44 -8.47 -8.25
CA ASN A 5 2.21 -9.68 -7.95
C ASN A 5 2.93 -9.60 -6.59
N GLN A 6 2.54 -8.66 -5.74
CA GLN A 6 3.07 -8.51 -4.38
C GLN A 6 4.60 -8.28 -4.34
N CYS A 7 5.15 -7.57 -5.32
CA CYS A 7 6.59 -7.23 -5.35
C CYS A 7 7.04 -6.27 -4.24
N GLY A 8 6.11 -5.59 -3.55
CA GLY A 8 6.39 -4.70 -2.42
C GLY A 8 6.96 -3.32 -2.77
N LYS A 9 7.35 -3.06 -4.02
CA LYS A 9 7.99 -1.78 -4.43
C LYS A 9 7.25 -0.53 -3.94
N CYS A 10 5.93 -0.48 -4.16
CA CYS A 10 5.11 0.65 -3.72
C CYS A 10 4.93 0.70 -2.20
N CYS A 11 4.75 -0.43 -1.53
CA CYS A 11 4.61 -0.48 -0.08
C CYS A 11 5.90 -0.04 0.63
N ILE A 12 7.06 -0.44 0.11
CA ILE A 12 8.37 -0.03 0.65
C ILE A 12 8.59 1.47 0.43
N LYS A 13 8.20 1.98 -0.74
CA LYS A 13 8.43 3.37 -1.12
C LYS A 13 7.51 4.34 -0.40
N TYR A 14 6.22 4.04 -0.32
CA TYR A 14 5.20 4.98 0.16
C TYR A 14 4.55 4.56 1.46
N GLY A 15 4.65 3.28 1.87
CA GLY A 15 3.88 2.76 3.01
C GLY A 15 4.29 3.30 4.39
N GLY A 16 5.42 4.00 4.47
CA GLY A 16 5.88 4.65 5.70
C GLY A 16 5.26 6.04 5.89
N GLY A 17 6.12 7.05 6.01
CA GLY A 17 5.72 8.41 6.37
C GLY A 17 5.00 9.22 5.29
N ASP A 18 4.80 8.69 4.08
CA ASP A 18 4.11 9.39 2.98
C ASP A 18 2.60 9.07 2.90
N LEU A 19 2.07 8.27 3.83
CA LEU A 19 0.64 7.99 3.92
C LEU A 19 -0.08 8.92 4.90
N SER A 20 -1.36 9.14 4.65
CA SER A 20 -2.29 9.70 5.61
C SER A 20 -3.46 8.74 5.87
N ALA A 21 -4.14 8.96 7.00
CA ALA A 21 -5.41 8.34 7.34
C ALA A 21 -6.39 9.45 7.74
N THR A 22 -7.67 9.23 7.49
CA THR A 22 -8.69 10.16 7.96
C THR A 22 -8.85 10.08 9.47
N VAL A 23 -9.32 11.17 10.10
CA VAL A 23 -9.61 11.18 11.54
C VAL A 23 -10.60 10.08 11.91
N GLN A 24 -11.60 9.83 11.06
CA GLN A 24 -12.59 8.77 11.29
C GLN A 24 -11.96 7.37 11.27
N GLU A 25 -11.00 7.09 10.38
CA GLU A 25 -10.27 5.82 10.37
C GLU A 25 -9.45 5.65 11.66
N ILE A 26 -8.77 6.72 12.08
CA ILE A 26 -7.98 6.72 13.32
C ILE A 26 -8.86 6.46 14.54
N GLU A 27 -10.02 7.13 14.64
CA GLU A 27 -11.00 6.90 15.71
C GLU A 27 -11.51 5.45 15.72
N MET A 28 -11.77 4.88 14.54
CA MET A 28 -12.18 3.48 14.41
C MET A 28 -11.07 2.52 14.86
N TRP A 29 -9.82 2.76 14.50
CA TRP A 29 -8.70 1.95 14.99
C TRP A 29 -8.53 2.05 16.50
N ALA A 30 -8.71 3.24 17.09
CA ALA A 30 -8.65 3.41 18.54
C ALA A 30 -9.68 2.53 19.29
N LEU A 31 -10.85 2.31 18.68
CA LEU A 31 -11.93 1.52 19.27
C LEU A 31 -11.80 0.01 18.99
N PHE A 32 -11.41 -0.36 17.77
CA PHE A 32 -11.53 -1.74 17.29
C PHE A 32 -10.19 -2.42 16.98
N ASN A 33 -9.15 -1.65 16.64
CA ASN A 33 -7.84 -2.16 16.23
C ASN A 33 -6.71 -1.44 17.01
N PRO A 34 -6.65 -1.55 18.34
CA PRO A 34 -5.67 -0.85 19.17
C PRO A 34 -4.21 -1.18 18.80
N GLU A 35 -3.96 -2.35 18.22
CA GLU A 35 -2.67 -2.77 17.67
C GLU A 35 -2.24 -1.97 16.43
N ILE A 36 -3.19 -1.37 15.69
CA ILE A 36 -2.92 -0.42 14.62
C ILE A 36 -2.75 0.98 15.22
N TYR A 37 -3.67 1.36 16.11
CA TYR A 37 -3.71 2.69 16.71
C TYR A 37 -2.43 3.06 17.49
N GLN A 38 -1.71 2.09 18.07
CA GLN A 38 -0.45 2.35 18.76
C GLN A 38 0.62 3.04 17.88
N TYR A 39 0.49 2.98 16.54
CA TYR A 39 1.39 3.64 15.59
C TYR A 39 0.90 5.04 15.15
N VAL A 40 -0.18 5.56 15.75
CA VAL A 40 -0.71 6.90 15.50
C VAL A 40 -0.14 7.89 16.51
N LYS A 41 0.20 9.10 16.04
CA LYS A 41 0.62 10.21 16.90
C LYS A 41 0.13 11.53 16.30
N ASP A 42 -0.52 12.37 17.11
CA ASP A 42 -0.99 13.69 16.69
C ASP A 42 -1.83 13.64 15.39
N ASP A 43 -2.73 12.65 15.28
CA ASP A 43 -3.55 12.32 14.10
C ASP A 43 -2.76 12.00 12.81
N GLU A 44 -1.45 11.73 12.92
CA GLU A 44 -0.59 11.27 11.84
C GLU A 44 -0.17 9.80 12.01
N ILE A 45 0.21 9.18 10.89
CA ILE A 45 0.76 7.82 10.80
C ILE A 45 2.07 7.82 9.98
N TRP A 46 3.02 6.88 10.15
CA TRP A 46 3.17 5.91 11.23
C TRP A 46 4.33 6.33 12.14
N PHE A 47 4.19 6.10 13.45
CA PHE A 47 5.21 6.37 14.44
C PHE A 47 5.53 5.12 15.24
N ASP A 48 6.80 4.92 15.57
CA ASP A 48 7.20 3.83 16.44
C ASP A 48 6.61 4.05 17.85
N PRO A 49 5.86 3.09 18.42
CA PRO A 49 5.13 3.30 19.67
C PRO A 49 6.04 3.57 20.87
N HIS A 50 7.30 3.14 20.81
CA HIS A 50 8.25 3.27 21.92
C HIS A 50 9.11 4.53 21.81
N THR A 51 9.62 4.83 20.62
CA THR A 51 10.54 5.94 20.38
C THR A 51 9.83 7.21 19.91
N GLN A 52 8.58 7.09 19.47
CA GLN A 52 7.76 8.19 18.94
C GLN A 52 8.38 8.87 17.70
N LEU A 53 9.27 8.17 17.01
CA LEU A 53 9.91 8.59 15.76
C LEU A 53 9.07 8.16 14.57
N ARG A 54 9.00 9.02 13.55
CA ARG A 54 8.29 8.74 12.29
C ARG A 54 8.95 7.56 11.57
N LEU A 55 8.16 6.57 11.20
CA LEU A 55 8.63 5.40 10.48
C LEU A 55 8.76 5.71 8.99
N ILE A 56 9.87 5.27 8.40
CA ILE A 56 10.13 5.41 6.96
C ILE A 56 9.55 4.25 6.13
N VAL A 57 9.14 3.16 6.78
CA VAL A 57 8.52 1.99 6.16
C VAL A 57 7.28 1.62 6.97
N CYS A 58 6.25 1.08 6.29
CA CYS A 58 5.04 0.60 6.94
C CYS A 58 5.36 -0.47 8.01
N PRO A 59 4.91 -0.32 9.26
CA PRO A 59 5.14 -1.33 10.31
C PRO A 59 4.40 -2.65 10.05
N PHE A 60 3.40 -2.64 9.16
CA PHE A 60 2.57 -3.80 8.83
C PHE A 60 2.97 -4.48 7.50
N LEU A 61 4.09 -4.06 6.91
CA LEU A 61 4.63 -4.69 5.70
C LEU A 61 5.44 -5.94 6.07
N GLU A 62 4.96 -7.09 5.64
CA GLU A 62 5.56 -8.38 5.93
C GLU A 62 6.14 -9.06 4.69
N ILE A 63 7.06 -9.99 4.91
CA ILE A 63 7.58 -10.88 3.86
C ILE A 63 6.88 -12.23 4.00
N ALA A 64 6.19 -12.65 2.94
CA ALA A 64 5.56 -13.95 2.90
C ALA A 64 6.60 -15.09 2.92
N PRO A 65 6.28 -16.25 3.53
CA PRO A 65 7.17 -17.41 3.55
C PRO A 65 7.55 -17.88 2.14
N LYS A 66 8.86 -18.04 1.88
CA LYS A 66 9.34 -18.57 0.60
C LYS A 66 9.14 -20.08 0.53
N LYS A 67 8.43 -20.56 -0.51
CA LYS A 67 8.29 -22.01 -0.77
C LYS A 67 9.60 -22.68 -1.21
N ALA A 68 10.51 -21.91 -1.81
CA ALA A 68 11.84 -22.37 -2.22
C ALA A 68 12.83 -21.18 -2.23
N PRO A 69 14.14 -21.39 -2.02
CA PRO A 69 15.14 -20.32 -2.02
C PRO A 69 15.20 -19.51 -3.32
N SER A 70 14.88 -20.14 -4.45
CA SER A 70 14.85 -19.52 -5.78
C SER A 70 13.61 -18.66 -6.04
N HIS A 71 12.57 -18.75 -5.20
CA HIS A 71 11.38 -17.93 -5.39
C HIS A 71 11.62 -16.47 -4.99
N LYS A 72 10.97 -15.58 -5.74
CA LYS A 72 10.96 -14.15 -5.46
C LYS A 72 10.39 -13.90 -4.07
N THR A 73 10.92 -12.88 -3.40
CA THR A 73 10.32 -12.35 -2.17
C THR A 73 8.96 -11.76 -2.51
N MET A 74 7.93 -12.16 -1.78
CA MET A 74 6.58 -11.60 -1.88
C MET A 74 6.28 -10.85 -0.60
N TYR A 75 5.57 -9.73 -0.73
CA TYR A 75 5.21 -8.87 0.39
C TYR A 75 3.71 -8.93 0.68
N THR A 76 3.37 -8.91 1.96
CA THR A 76 1.99 -8.95 2.47
C THR A 76 1.75 -7.77 3.41
N CYS A 77 0.50 -7.37 3.56
CA CYS A 77 0.08 -6.38 4.53
C CYS A 77 -0.70 -7.10 5.62
N SER A 78 -0.25 -7.05 6.87
CA SER A 78 -0.97 -7.70 7.98
C SER A 78 -2.28 -7.01 8.34
N ILE A 79 -2.46 -5.76 7.91
CA ILE A 79 -3.68 -4.97 8.09
C ILE A 79 -4.41 -4.74 6.77
N TYR A 80 -4.38 -5.69 5.82
CA TYR A 80 -4.88 -5.46 4.46
C TYR A 80 -6.31 -4.89 4.38
N LEU A 81 -7.21 -5.32 5.27
CA LEU A 81 -8.59 -4.84 5.35
C LEU A 81 -8.74 -3.51 6.10
N ASP A 82 -7.80 -3.21 7.00
CA ASP A 82 -7.80 -2.04 7.87
C ASP A 82 -6.76 -0.99 7.43
N ARG A 83 -6.15 -1.16 6.25
CA ARG A 83 -5.14 -0.24 5.73
C ARG A 83 -5.73 1.17 5.53
N PRO A 84 -4.92 2.23 5.67
CA PRO A 84 -5.38 3.60 5.42
C PRO A 84 -5.97 3.77 4.01
N GLU A 85 -6.93 4.68 3.87
CA GLU A 85 -7.55 5.06 2.59
C GLU A 85 -6.52 5.39 1.51
N ASP A 86 -5.46 6.16 1.83
CA ASP A 86 -4.41 6.48 0.88
C ASP A 86 -3.74 5.23 0.30
N CYS A 87 -3.53 4.20 1.14
CA CYS A 87 -2.97 2.92 0.71
C CYS A 87 -3.95 2.13 -0.17
N ARG A 88 -5.27 2.28 0.05
CA ARG A 88 -6.34 1.67 -0.76
C ARG A 88 -6.37 2.20 -2.19
N GLN A 89 -6.06 3.48 -2.36
CA GLN A 89 -6.12 4.16 -3.65
C GLN A 89 -4.92 3.88 -4.56
N TYR A 90 -3.78 3.49 -4.00
CA TYR A 90 -2.57 3.25 -4.77
C TYR A 90 -2.59 1.91 -5.56
N PRO A 91 -2.18 1.89 -6.84
CA PRO A 91 -1.84 3.06 -7.66
C PRO A 91 -3.09 3.76 -8.18
N SER A 92 -3.05 5.10 -8.22
CA SER A 92 -4.19 5.92 -8.66
C SER A 92 -4.07 6.30 -10.14
N LEU A 93 -2.84 6.57 -10.61
CA LEU A 93 -2.54 6.99 -11.97
C LEU A 93 -1.56 6.05 -12.67
N VAL A 94 -1.73 5.90 -13.98
CA VAL A 94 -0.79 5.12 -14.82
C VAL A 94 0.60 5.77 -14.85
N SER A 95 0.69 7.09 -14.75
CA SER A 95 1.97 7.81 -14.68
C SER A 95 2.76 7.47 -13.42
N GLU A 96 2.09 7.26 -12.27
CA GLU A 96 2.73 6.78 -11.04
C GLU A 96 3.28 5.37 -11.24
N MET A 97 2.49 4.49 -11.85
CA MET A 97 2.92 3.12 -12.16
C MET A 97 4.16 3.09 -13.05
N ILE A 98 4.26 4.00 -14.04
CA ILE A 98 5.44 4.12 -14.91
C ILE A 98 6.64 4.60 -14.11
N ARG A 99 6.49 5.69 -13.35
CA ARG A 99 7.54 6.28 -12.52
C ARG A 99 8.09 5.27 -11.50
N ASP A 100 7.21 4.44 -10.95
CA ASP A 100 7.53 3.51 -9.87
C ASP A 100 7.86 2.10 -10.38
N GLU A 101 8.00 1.93 -11.71
CA GLU A 101 8.30 0.67 -12.38
C GLU A 101 7.40 -0.48 -11.90
N CYS A 102 6.11 -0.18 -11.76
CA CYS A 102 5.12 -1.10 -11.24
C CYS A 102 5.00 -2.30 -12.16
N GLU A 103 5.19 -3.50 -11.62
CA GLU A 103 5.20 -4.72 -12.43
C GLU A 103 3.83 -5.05 -13.03
N MET A 104 2.73 -4.44 -12.56
CA MET A 104 1.41 -4.58 -13.18
C MET A 104 1.35 -4.02 -14.61
N ILE A 105 2.19 -3.02 -14.93
CA ILE A 105 2.16 -2.37 -16.24
C ILE A 105 2.81 -3.24 -17.33
N GLU A 106 2.22 -3.25 -18.51
CA GLU A 106 2.74 -3.91 -19.71
C GLU A 106 3.10 -2.86 -20.77
N PRO A 107 3.99 -3.16 -21.75
CA PRO A 107 4.36 -2.19 -22.79
C PRO A 107 3.17 -1.56 -23.55
N LYS A 108 2.10 -2.33 -23.76
CA LYS A 108 0.87 -1.85 -24.42
C LYS A 108 0.11 -0.80 -23.60
N ASP A 109 0.26 -0.80 -22.27
CA ASP A 109 -0.40 0.15 -21.38
C ASP A 109 0.29 1.52 -21.42
N ILE A 110 1.61 1.53 -21.59
CA ILE A 110 2.43 2.75 -21.73
C ILE A 110 2.03 3.52 -22.99
N ASN A 111 1.82 2.79 -24.09
CA ASN A 111 1.46 3.38 -25.39
C ASN A 111 0.02 3.93 -25.44
N ASN A 112 -0.85 3.58 -24.49
CA ASN A 112 -2.23 4.07 -24.42
C ASN A 112 -2.70 4.20 -22.97
N GLN A 113 -2.23 5.24 -22.30
CA GLN A 113 -2.52 5.49 -20.87
C GLN A 113 -4.02 5.66 -20.57
N PRO A 114 -4.86 6.34 -21.40
CA PRO A 114 -6.30 6.42 -21.13
C PRO A 114 -6.99 5.05 -21.08
N LYS A 115 -6.61 4.13 -21.99
CA LYS A 115 -7.12 2.76 -21.97
C LYS A 115 -6.58 1.99 -20.76
N ALA A 116 -5.31 2.18 -20.42
CA ALA A 116 -4.69 1.56 -19.26
C ALA A 116 -5.33 2.01 -17.94
N LEU A 117 -5.68 3.30 -17.80
CA LEU A 117 -6.34 3.85 -16.62
C LEU A 117 -7.74 3.23 -16.41
N ARG A 118 -8.52 3.06 -17.48
CA ARG A 118 -9.80 2.35 -17.40
C ARG A 118 -9.62 0.91 -16.91
N LYS A 119 -8.57 0.22 -17.39
CA LYS A 119 -8.25 -1.14 -16.95
C LYS A 119 -7.77 -1.17 -15.50
N LEU A 120 -6.94 -0.21 -15.08
CA LEU A 120 -6.50 -0.06 -13.69
C LEU A 120 -7.69 0.12 -12.76
N ASN A 121 -8.62 1.00 -13.12
CA ASN A 121 -9.81 1.26 -12.31
C ASN A 121 -10.65 0.00 -12.11
N ILE A 122 -10.75 -0.89 -13.13
CA ILE A 122 -11.44 -2.18 -13.01
C ILE A 122 -10.69 -3.12 -12.06
N ILE A 123 -9.37 -3.24 -12.18
CA ILE A 123 -8.53 -4.10 -11.31
C ILE A 123 -8.60 -3.63 -9.85
N MET A 124 -8.66 -2.33 -9.63
CA MET A 124 -8.64 -1.72 -8.30
C MET A 124 -10.03 -1.52 -7.68
N LEU A 125 -11.12 -2.01 -8.30
CA LEU A 125 -12.49 -1.81 -7.79
C LEU A 125 -12.61 -2.25 -6.33
N ASP A 126 -12.26 -3.50 -6.04
CA ASP A 126 -12.36 -4.09 -4.69
C ASP A 126 -11.38 -3.46 -3.70
N SER A 127 -10.27 -2.90 -4.21
CA SER A 127 -9.27 -2.23 -3.38
C SER A 127 -9.77 -0.87 -2.87
N ARG A 128 -10.60 -0.19 -3.66
CA ARG A 128 -11.05 1.21 -3.46
C ARG A 128 -12.48 1.32 -2.94
N SER A 129 -13.18 0.19 -2.81
CA SER A 129 -14.56 0.08 -2.33
C SER A 129 -14.65 0.08 -0.81
#